data_AF-A0A957RJU8-F1
#
_entry.id   AF-A0A957RJU8-F1
#
_cell.length_a   1.000
_cell.length_b   1.000
_cell.length_c   1.000
_cell.angle_alpha   90.00
_cell.angle_beta   90.00
_cell.angle_gamma   90.00
#
_symmetry.space_group_name_H-M   'P 1'
#
loop_
_entity.id
_entity.type
_entity.pdbx_description
1 polymer ?
#
loop_
_entity_poly.entity_id
_entity_poly.type
_entity_poly.pdbx_seq_one_letter_code
_entity_poly.pdbx_strand_id
1 'polypeptide(L)'
;MSAARTRAYAAVGGLAYAPVIEWLRSVLYRPVLGELAQDHRAELMRLLPELSSQWPELPQPAPMSGAAQRLRLLDALTAAVLLPKDPLLLVLDDLQWCDAESLEWLGHLLQVAKDRSLLVVGTLRPEEIAQGDPYTALRHLLQSRGQLTTIELDALTPEETAALAEQVAGKHLDSSQRERLYKSTEGSPLFIVETVREQDSAARAGDDSVAMPRKVQAVIQTRLARLSPPAYDLAGLAAIIGRNFAVDLLAAAATQLPATLLPALDELWQRRIIREQGTDTYDFSHDRIRDVAYGELSPPRRRFLHRRVAEALEKVNAAAPGDMSGQLAAHYEQGGAPDLAIA
;
A
#
# COMPACT_ATOMS: atom_id res chain seq x y z
N MET A 1 -27.80 -7.06 -14.10
CA MET A 1 -26.34 -7.14 -13.84
C MET A 1 -26.17 -7.43 -12.37
N SER A 2 -25.55 -8.54 -12.05
CA SER A 2 -25.32 -8.99 -10.67
C SER A 2 -23.92 -8.55 -10.24
N ALA A 3 -23.77 -8.09 -8.99
CA ALA A 3 -22.48 -7.65 -8.47
C ALA A 3 -22.23 -8.20 -7.08
N ALA A 4 -21.01 -8.68 -6.83
CA ALA A 4 -20.54 -9.08 -5.51
C ALA A 4 -19.19 -8.40 -5.21
N ARG A 5 -19.02 -7.94 -3.98
CA ARG A 5 -17.81 -7.24 -3.52
C ARG A 5 -17.26 -7.93 -2.28
N THR A 6 -15.94 -8.03 -2.22
CA THR A 6 -15.16 -8.48 -1.07
C THR A 6 -13.92 -7.60 -0.93
N ARG A 7 -13.25 -7.70 0.21
CA ARG A 7 -11.98 -7.04 0.50
C ARG A 7 -11.04 -8.05 1.14
N ALA A 8 -9.81 -8.13 0.66
CA ALA A 8 -8.76 -8.87 1.35
C ALA A 8 -8.17 -8.02 2.49
N TYR A 9 -7.67 -8.68 3.53
CA TYR A 9 -7.18 -8.02 4.74
C TYR A 9 -5.82 -8.59 5.15
N ALA A 10 -4.85 -7.72 5.41
CA ALA A 10 -3.51 -8.12 5.88
C ALA A 10 -3.55 -8.99 7.15
N ALA A 11 -4.47 -8.69 8.08
CA ALA A 11 -4.61 -9.42 9.35
C ALA A 11 -5.26 -10.81 9.20
N VAL A 12 -5.84 -11.12 8.04
CA VAL A 12 -6.56 -12.36 7.74
C VAL A 12 -5.69 -13.31 6.89
N GLY A 13 -4.39 -12.99 6.71
CA GLY A 13 -3.42 -13.63 5.82
C GLY A 13 -3.09 -15.12 6.05
N GLY A 14 -4.02 -15.92 6.59
CA GLY A 14 -3.95 -17.37 6.62
C GLY A 14 -5.30 -18.08 6.41
N LEU A 15 -6.41 -17.38 6.18
CA LEU A 15 -7.68 -18.04 5.84
C LEU A 15 -7.80 -18.24 4.33
N ALA A 16 -7.52 -19.46 3.88
CA ALA A 16 -7.69 -19.85 2.50
C ALA A 16 -9.12 -19.56 2.00
N TYR A 17 -9.23 -19.01 0.80
CA TYR A 17 -10.51 -18.70 0.14
C TYR A 17 -11.37 -17.62 0.81
N ALA A 18 -10.81 -16.80 1.70
CA ALA A 18 -11.60 -15.81 2.45
C ALA A 18 -12.44 -14.87 1.56
N PRO A 19 -11.90 -14.27 0.47
CA PRO A 19 -12.69 -13.43 -0.45
C PRO A 19 -13.84 -14.20 -1.12
N VAL A 20 -13.61 -15.46 -1.48
CA VAL A 20 -14.60 -16.32 -2.13
C VAL A 20 -15.73 -16.66 -1.15
N ILE A 21 -15.38 -16.97 0.09
CA ILE A 21 -16.33 -17.22 1.18
C ILE A 21 -17.22 -16.00 1.40
N GLU A 22 -16.65 -14.79 1.43
CA GLU A 22 -17.44 -13.56 1.58
C GLU A 22 -18.43 -13.36 0.44
N TRP A 23 -18.02 -13.60 -0.81
CA TRP A 23 -18.95 -13.55 -1.94
C TRP A 23 -20.08 -14.56 -1.79
N LEU A 24 -19.78 -15.83 -1.52
CA LEU A 24 -20.79 -16.88 -1.42
C LEU A 24 -21.77 -16.65 -0.25
N ARG A 25 -21.35 -15.92 0.79
CA ARG A 25 -22.21 -15.47 1.91
C ARG A 25 -23.10 -14.28 1.56
N SER A 26 -22.83 -13.57 0.47
CA SER A 26 -23.59 -12.38 0.09
C SER A 26 -25.03 -12.72 -0.31
N VAL A 27 -25.88 -11.69 -0.28
CA VAL A 27 -27.30 -11.78 -0.68
C VAL A 27 -27.50 -12.25 -2.11
N LEU A 28 -26.48 -12.11 -2.97
CA LEU A 28 -26.52 -12.57 -4.35
C LEU A 28 -26.52 -14.10 -4.45
N TYR A 29 -25.67 -14.76 -3.66
CA TYR A 29 -25.43 -16.21 -3.80
C TYR A 29 -26.27 -17.03 -2.84
N ARG A 30 -26.43 -16.59 -1.59
CA ARG A 30 -27.08 -17.37 -0.53
C ARG A 30 -28.43 -18.00 -0.94
N PRO A 31 -29.34 -17.31 -1.65
CA PRO A 31 -30.62 -17.90 -2.05
C PRO A 31 -30.51 -19.00 -3.11
N VAL A 32 -29.46 -18.97 -3.93
CA VAL A 32 -29.34 -19.81 -5.13
C VAL A 32 -28.35 -20.96 -4.98
N LEU A 33 -27.59 -21.03 -3.88
CA LEU A 33 -26.65 -22.14 -3.62
C LEU A 33 -27.32 -23.51 -3.57
N GLY A 34 -28.63 -23.58 -3.28
CA GLY A 34 -29.42 -24.81 -3.29
C GLY A 34 -29.57 -25.44 -4.68
N GLU A 35 -29.40 -24.65 -5.75
CA GLU A 35 -29.51 -25.12 -7.15
C GLU A 35 -28.26 -25.89 -7.61
N LEU A 36 -27.19 -25.88 -6.82
CA LEU A 36 -25.97 -26.63 -7.12
C LEU A 36 -26.20 -28.14 -7.08
N ALA A 37 -25.46 -28.85 -7.92
CA ALA A 37 -25.33 -30.29 -7.86
C ALA A 37 -24.93 -30.75 -6.44
N GLN A 38 -25.42 -31.92 -6.04
CA GLN A 38 -25.24 -32.46 -4.69
C GLN A 38 -23.76 -32.50 -4.27
N ASP A 39 -22.89 -32.94 -5.19
CA ASP A 39 -21.45 -33.06 -4.94
C ASP A 39 -20.79 -31.69 -4.71
N HIS A 40 -21.20 -30.65 -5.47
CA HIS A 40 -20.69 -29.29 -5.26
C HIS A 40 -21.16 -28.71 -3.93
N ARG A 41 -22.42 -28.93 -3.54
CA ARG A 41 -22.94 -28.50 -2.24
C ARG A 41 -22.16 -29.14 -1.09
N ALA A 42 -21.80 -30.42 -1.21
CA ALA A 42 -20.98 -31.11 -0.22
C ALA A 42 -19.58 -30.49 -0.07
N GLU A 43 -18.91 -30.13 -1.16
CA GLU A 43 -17.60 -29.46 -1.10
C GLU A 43 -17.69 -28.04 -0.50
N LEU A 44 -18.76 -27.28 -0.81
CA LEU A 44 -18.94 -25.93 -0.25
C LEU A 44 -19.07 -25.92 1.28
N MET A 45 -19.62 -26.97 1.89
CA MET A 45 -19.73 -27.07 3.35
C MET A 45 -18.36 -27.03 4.05
N ARG A 46 -17.26 -27.34 3.35
CA ARG A 46 -15.90 -27.21 3.89
C ARG A 46 -15.57 -25.77 4.27
N LEU A 47 -16.01 -24.82 3.45
CA LEU A 47 -15.69 -23.40 3.60
C LEU A 47 -16.86 -22.60 4.20
N LEU A 48 -18.07 -23.14 4.10
CA LEU A 48 -19.31 -22.56 4.62
C LEU A 48 -19.99 -23.56 5.57
N PRO A 49 -19.43 -23.80 6.77
CA PRO A 49 -19.95 -24.81 7.70
C PRO A 49 -21.40 -24.54 8.12
N GLU A 50 -21.87 -23.30 8.07
CA GLU A 50 -23.26 -22.95 8.33
C GLU A 50 -24.27 -23.60 7.37
N LEU A 51 -23.83 -24.04 6.18
CA LEU A 51 -24.67 -24.76 5.21
C LEU A 51 -25.00 -26.19 5.66
N SER A 52 -24.24 -26.76 6.60
CA SER A 52 -24.52 -28.11 7.15
C SER A 52 -25.88 -28.19 7.87
N SER A 53 -26.34 -27.08 8.46
CA SER A 53 -27.67 -27.02 9.07
C SER A 53 -28.80 -26.90 8.03
N GLN A 54 -28.50 -26.40 6.84
CA GLN A 54 -29.45 -26.25 5.74
C GLN A 54 -29.58 -27.53 4.91
N TRP A 55 -28.51 -28.33 4.83
CA TRP A 55 -28.46 -29.59 4.09
C TRP A 55 -27.95 -30.76 4.95
N PRO A 56 -28.66 -31.13 6.03
CA PRO A 56 -28.24 -32.20 6.95
C PRO A 56 -28.16 -33.58 6.29
N GLU A 57 -28.79 -33.76 5.12
CA GLU A 57 -28.78 -34.99 4.34
C GLU A 57 -27.47 -35.22 3.56
N LEU A 58 -26.63 -34.19 3.42
CA LEU A 58 -25.40 -34.28 2.64
C LEU A 58 -24.26 -34.89 3.47
N PRO A 59 -23.41 -35.74 2.86
CA PRO A 59 -22.23 -36.25 3.54
C PRO A 59 -21.26 -35.11 3.85
N GLN A 60 -20.62 -35.19 5.02
CA GLN A 60 -19.53 -34.27 5.37
C GLN A 60 -18.35 -34.48 4.41
N PRO A 61 -17.74 -33.41 3.89
CA PRO A 61 -16.65 -33.53 2.94
C PRO A 61 -15.44 -34.21 3.59
N ALA A 62 -14.89 -35.22 2.92
CA ALA A 62 -13.73 -35.96 3.41
C ALA A 62 -12.50 -35.04 3.62
N PRO A 63 -11.52 -35.40 4.46
CA PRO A 63 -10.30 -34.61 4.59
C PRO A 63 -9.59 -34.37 3.25
N MET A 64 -8.97 -33.20 3.11
CA MET A 64 -8.24 -32.83 1.90
C MET A 64 -6.96 -33.68 1.74
N SER A 65 -7.05 -34.81 1.03
CA SER A 65 -5.96 -35.80 0.95
C SER A 65 -5.23 -35.87 -0.39
N GLY A 66 -5.58 -35.05 -1.39
CA GLY A 66 -4.87 -35.03 -2.68
C GLY A 66 -5.40 -34.06 -3.72
N ALA A 67 -4.73 -34.02 -4.87
CA ALA A 67 -4.99 -33.08 -5.97
C ALA A 67 -6.42 -33.21 -6.55
N ALA A 68 -6.95 -34.43 -6.65
CA ALA A 68 -8.31 -34.66 -7.15
C ALA A 68 -9.39 -34.02 -6.25
N GLN A 69 -9.21 -34.05 -4.93
CA GLN A 69 -10.11 -33.39 -4.00
C GLN A 69 -9.97 -31.85 -4.10
N ARG A 70 -8.76 -31.33 -4.38
CA ARG A 70 -8.53 -29.89 -4.54
C ARG A 70 -9.27 -29.40 -5.79
N LEU A 71 -9.15 -30.13 -6.88
CA LEU A 71 -9.87 -29.83 -8.12
C LEU A 71 -11.39 -29.82 -7.92
N ARG A 72 -11.96 -30.81 -7.19
CA ARG A 72 -13.39 -30.81 -6.85
C ARG A 72 -13.84 -29.57 -6.10
N LEU A 73 -13.03 -29.11 -5.13
CA LEU A 73 -13.33 -27.87 -4.41
C LEU A 73 -13.28 -26.64 -5.35
N LEU A 74 -12.24 -26.54 -6.20
CA LEU A 74 -12.13 -25.44 -7.16
C LEU A 74 -13.31 -25.42 -8.15
N ASP A 75 -13.74 -26.58 -8.62
CA ASP A 75 -14.89 -26.73 -9.51
C ASP A 75 -16.20 -26.38 -8.80
N ALA A 76 -16.38 -26.80 -7.54
CA ALA A 76 -17.54 -26.45 -6.74
C ALA A 76 -17.64 -24.94 -6.49
N LEU A 77 -16.53 -24.28 -6.14
CA LEU A 77 -16.48 -22.82 -5.97
C LEU A 77 -16.75 -22.08 -7.28
N THR A 78 -16.19 -22.57 -8.38
CA THR A 78 -16.40 -22.00 -9.72
C THR A 78 -17.87 -22.13 -10.14
N ALA A 79 -18.47 -23.31 -9.96
CA ALA A 79 -19.87 -23.54 -10.26
C ALA A 79 -20.79 -22.65 -9.40
N ALA A 80 -20.46 -22.47 -8.11
CA ALA A 80 -21.22 -21.62 -7.20
C ALA A 80 -21.16 -20.14 -7.62
N VAL A 81 -19.97 -19.64 -7.97
CA VAL A 81 -19.77 -18.25 -8.39
C VAL A 81 -20.40 -17.99 -9.77
N LEU A 82 -20.43 -18.98 -10.66
CA LEU A 82 -21.05 -18.87 -11.99
C LEU A 82 -22.54 -19.24 -12.01
N LEU A 83 -23.15 -19.43 -10.84
CA LEU A 83 -24.56 -19.82 -10.76
C LEU A 83 -25.53 -18.73 -11.25
N PRO A 84 -25.32 -17.43 -10.93
CA PRO A 84 -26.09 -16.36 -11.52
C PRO A 84 -26.01 -16.37 -13.06
N LYS A 85 -27.16 -16.30 -13.72
CA LYS A 85 -27.27 -16.32 -15.19
C LYS A 85 -27.03 -14.95 -15.84
N ASP A 86 -27.27 -13.88 -15.09
CA ASP A 86 -27.03 -12.52 -15.55
C ASP A 86 -25.53 -12.18 -15.65
N PRO A 87 -25.14 -11.17 -16.44
CA PRO A 87 -23.78 -10.64 -16.42
C PRO A 87 -23.32 -10.31 -15.00
N LEU A 88 -22.14 -10.81 -14.64
CA LEU A 88 -21.61 -10.81 -13.27
C LEU A 88 -20.39 -9.90 -13.16
N LEU A 89 -20.41 -9.02 -12.15
CA LEU A 89 -19.26 -8.22 -11.71
C LEU A 89 -18.77 -8.71 -10.35
N LEU A 90 -17.52 -9.14 -10.29
CA LEU A 90 -16.85 -9.49 -9.04
C LEU A 90 -15.81 -8.42 -8.71
N VAL A 91 -15.91 -7.81 -7.53
CA VAL A 91 -14.97 -6.80 -7.05
C VAL A 91 -14.16 -7.38 -5.90
N LEU A 92 -12.83 -7.43 -6.05
CA LEU A 92 -11.88 -7.69 -4.97
C LEU A 92 -11.11 -6.42 -4.63
N ASP A 93 -11.30 -5.94 -3.42
CA ASP A 93 -10.53 -4.81 -2.89
C ASP A 93 -9.25 -5.32 -2.20
N ASP A 94 -8.13 -4.61 -2.35
CA ASP A 94 -6.82 -4.89 -1.74
C ASP A 94 -6.21 -6.26 -2.09
N LEU A 95 -6.13 -6.61 -3.38
CA LEU A 95 -5.60 -7.89 -3.88
C LEU A 95 -4.22 -8.27 -3.34
N GLN A 96 -3.37 -7.30 -2.97
CA GLN A 96 -2.05 -7.54 -2.39
C GLN A 96 -2.09 -8.34 -1.07
N TRP A 97 -3.25 -8.44 -0.41
CA TRP A 97 -3.42 -9.20 0.83
C TRP A 97 -4.23 -10.48 0.64
N CYS A 98 -4.50 -10.87 -0.61
CA CYS A 98 -5.26 -12.07 -0.94
C CYS A 98 -4.40 -13.32 -0.73
N ASP A 99 -4.99 -14.40 -0.23
CA ASP A 99 -4.30 -15.67 -0.05
C ASP A 99 -4.00 -16.36 -1.39
N ALA A 100 -2.97 -17.22 -1.40
CA ALA A 100 -2.51 -17.89 -2.60
C ALA A 100 -3.59 -18.81 -3.19
N GLU A 101 -4.37 -19.48 -2.35
CA GLU A 101 -5.45 -20.39 -2.75
C GLU A 101 -6.59 -19.66 -3.46
N SER A 102 -6.99 -18.49 -2.95
CA SER A 102 -7.95 -17.60 -3.62
C SER A 102 -7.46 -17.13 -4.98
N LEU A 103 -6.18 -16.75 -5.09
CA LEU A 103 -5.59 -16.28 -6.35
C LEU A 103 -5.45 -17.42 -7.38
N GLU A 104 -5.09 -18.63 -6.94
CA GLU A 104 -5.07 -19.84 -7.78
C GLU A 104 -6.48 -20.16 -8.29
N TRP A 105 -7.47 -20.14 -7.39
CA TRP A 105 -8.87 -20.35 -7.76
C TRP A 105 -9.37 -19.28 -8.73
N LEU A 106 -8.98 -18.01 -8.57
CA LEU A 106 -9.36 -16.95 -9.50
C LEU A 106 -8.81 -17.21 -10.91
N GLY A 107 -7.58 -17.72 -11.01
CA GLY A 107 -7.00 -18.18 -12.28
C GLY A 107 -7.78 -19.34 -12.92
N HIS A 108 -8.27 -20.28 -12.10
CA HIS A 108 -9.14 -21.38 -12.54
C HIS A 108 -10.52 -20.89 -12.99
N LEU A 109 -11.18 -20.04 -12.20
CA LEU A 109 -12.47 -19.43 -12.52
C LEU A 109 -12.42 -18.73 -13.89
N LEU A 110 -11.42 -17.89 -14.12
CA LEU A 110 -11.27 -17.15 -15.37
C LEU A 110 -10.91 -18.03 -16.57
N GLN A 111 -10.38 -19.24 -16.33
CA GLN A 111 -10.19 -20.24 -17.37
C GLN A 111 -11.49 -20.92 -17.78
N VAL A 112 -12.36 -21.23 -16.81
CA VAL A 112 -13.64 -21.91 -17.03
C VAL A 112 -14.70 -20.94 -17.55
N ALA A 113 -14.69 -19.68 -17.11
CA ALA A 113 -15.69 -18.67 -17.42
C ALA A 113 -15.52 -17.99 -18.80
N LYS A 114 -14.75 -18.57 -19.74
CA LYS A 114 -14.44 -17.96 -21.04
C LYS A 114 -15.68 -17.56 -21.86
N ASP A 115 -16.73 -18.36 -21.79
CA ASP A 115 -17.98 -18.13 -22.52
C ASP A 115 -19.07 -17.45 -21.65
N ARG A 116 -18.69 -16.93 -20.48
CA ARG A 116 -19.60 -16.26 -19.54
C ARG A 116 -19.36 -14.76 -19.56
N SER A 117 -20.43 -13.98 -19.40
CA SER A 117 -20.34 -12.54 -19.16
C SER A 117 -19.89 -12.24 -17.73
N LEU A 118 -18.59 -12.44 -17.45
CA LEU A 118 -17.95 -12.20 -16.15
C LEU A 118 -16.89 -11.11 -16.29
N LEU A 119 -16.95 -10.10 -15.42
CA LEU A 119 -15.90 -9.11 -15.21
C LEU A 119 -15.40 -9.19 -13.76
N VAL A 120 -14.08 -9.30 -13.59
CA VAL A 120 -13.43 -9.22 -12.28
C VAL A 120 -12.65 -7.91 -12.21
N VAL A 121 -12.95 -7.09 -11.20
CA VAL A 121 -12.23 -5.85 -10.91
C VAL A 121 -11.46 -6.04 -9.61
N GLY A 122 -10.14 -5.91 -9.69
CA GLY A 122 -9.24 -5.94 -8.55
C GLY A 122 -8.63 -4.58 -8.29
N THR A 123 -8.64 -4.11 -7.03
CA THR A 123 -7.79 -3.00 -6.62
C THR A 123 -6.51 -3.56 -6.01
N LEU A 124 -5.37 -2.90 -6.24
CA LEU A 124 -4.09 -3.34 -5.70
C LEU A 124 -3.15 -2.19 -5.46
N ARG A 125 -2.21 -2.38 -4.52
CA ARG A 125 -1.11 -1.44 -4.25
C ARG A 125 0.20 -2.06 -4.70
N PRO A 126 0.77 -1.65 -5.86
CA PRO A 126 1.98 -2.26 -6.39
C PRO A 126 3.16 -2.25 -5.41
N GLU A 127 3.26 -1.22 -4.58
CA GLU A 127 4.30 -1.02 -3.58
C GLU A 127 4.20 -1.96 -2.37
N GLU A 128 3.09 -2.67 -2.22
CA GLU A 128 2.88 -3.67 -1.18
C GLU A 128 3.08 -5.11 -1.68
N ILE A 129 3.37 -5.30 -2.98
CA ILE A 129 3.64 -6.62 -3.57
C ILE A 129 5.11 -6.98 -3.32
N ALA A 130 5.34 -8.01 -2.50
CA ALA A 130 6.67 -8.50 -2.19
C ALA A 130 7.27 -9.35 -3.33
N GLN A 131 8.59 -9.56 -3.29
CA GLN A 131 9.22 -10.53 -4.18
C GLN A 131 8.69 -11.94 -3.90
N GLY A 132 8.24 -12.65 -4.94
CA GLY A 132 7.65 -13.98 -4.80
C GLY A 132 6.19 -14.00 -4.37
N ASP A 133 5.52 -12.84 -4.34
CA ASP A 133 4.10 -12.73 -4.01
C ASP A 133 3.23 -13.57 -4.98
N PRO A 134 2.24 -14.35 -4.47
CA PRO A 134 1.37 -15.18 -5.30
C PRO A 134 0.62 -14.42 -6.41
N TYR A 135 0.34 -13.13 -6.22
CA TYR A 135 -0.26 -12.27 -7.23
C TYR A 135 0.58 -12.21 -8.51
N THR A 136 1.91 -12.31 -8.40
CA THR A 136 2.83 -12.26 -9.56
C THR A 136 2.54 -13.38 -10.55
N ALA A 137 2.29 -14.59 -10.06
CA ALA A 137 1.96 -15.74 -10.90
C ALA A 137 0.61 -15.56 -11.61
N LEU A 138 -0.41 -15.09 -10.87
CA LEU A 138 -1.72 -14.79 -11.45
C LEU A 138 -1.62 -13.70 -12.52
N ARG A 139 -0.89 -12.61 -12.26
CA ARG A 139 -0.68 -11.53 -13.22
C ARG A 139 -0.08 -12.04 -14.52
N HIS A 140 1.01 -12.82 -14.47
CA HIS A 140 1.63 -13.39 -15.66
C HIS A 140 0.68 -14.31 -16.43
N LEU A 141 -0.09 -15.14 -15.72
CA LEU A 141 -1.10 -16.00 -16.32
C LEU A 141 -2.14 -15.18 -17.10
N LEU A 142 -2.72 -14.14 -16.48
CA LEU A 142 -3.75 -13.31 -17.11
C LEU A 142 -3.20 -12.49 -18.28
N GLN A 143 -1.96 -11.99 -18.17
CA GLN A 143 -1.28 -11.28 -19.26
C GLN A 143 -1.08 -12.19 -20.47
N SER A 144 -0.55 -13.40 -20.28
CA SER A 144 -0.31 -14.36 -21.38
C SER A 144 -1.59 -14.76 -22.11
N ARG A 145 -2.74 -14.65 -21.46
CA ARG A 145 -4.07 -14.96 -22.02
C ARG A 145 -4.79 -13.75 -22.62
N GLY A 146 -4.22 -12.54 -22.52
CA GLY A 146 -4.89 -11.31 -22.93
C GLY A 146 -6.11 -10.96 -22.09
N GLN A 147 -6.19 -11.47 -20.84
CA GLN A 147 -7.33 -11.30 -19.92
C GLN A 147 -7.07 -10.24 -18.84
N LEU A 148 -5.97 -9.48 -18.94
CA LEU A 148 -5.63 -8.43 -17.98
C LEU A 148 -5.68 -7.05 -18.63
N THR A 149 -6.44 -6.15 -18.03
CA THR A 149 -6.35 -4.70 -18.29
C THR A 149 -5.94 -4.03 -16.99
N THR A 150 -4.89 -3.21 -17.02
CA THR A 150 -4.40 -2.45 -15.87
C THR A 150 -4.72 -0.98 -16.09
N ILE A 151 -5.32 -0.35 -15.08
CA ILE A 151 -5.57 1.08 -15.03
C ILE A 151 -4.71 1.62 -13.88
N GLU A 152 -3.67 2.36 -14.22
CA GLU A 152 -2.84 3.04 -13.23
C GLU A 152 -3.57 4.31 -12.77
N LEU A 153 -3.59 4.54 -11.45
CA LEU A 153 -4.20 5.71 -10.84
C LEU A 153 -3.10 6.62 -10.34
N ASP A 154 -2.91 7.74 -11.03
CA ASP A 154 -1.97 8.78 -10.62
C ASP A 154 -2.52 9.64 -9.48
N ALA A 155 -1.64 10.40 -8.85
CA ALA A 155 -2.05 11.44 -7.92
C ALA A 155 -2.93 12.49 -8.63
N LEU A 156 -3.88 13.07 -7.91
CA LEU A 156 -4.77 14.08 -8.46
C LEU A 156 -3.96 15.31 -8.92
N THR A 157 -4.36 15.89 -10.04
CA THR A 157 -3.86 17.19 -10.51
C THR A 157 -4.18 18.32 -9.52
N PRO A 158 -3.54 19.50 -9.63
CA PRO A 158 -3.92 20.68 -8.83
C PRO A 158 -5.42 21.02 -8.93
N GLU A 159 -5.99 20.91 -10.13
CA GLU A 159 -7.39 21.19 -10.41
C GLU A 159 -8.33 20.17 -9.77
N GLU A 160 -8.02 18.87 -9.91
CA GLU A 160 -8.79 17.79 -9.28
C GLU A 160 -8.67 17.81 -7.75
N THR A 161 -7.49 18.18 -7.23
CA THR A 161 -7.25 18.38 -5.80
C THR A 161 -8.17 19.46 -5.25
N ALA A 162 -8.24 20.61 -5.93
CA ALA A 162 -9.15 21.69 -5.56
C ALA A 162 -10.61 21.23 -5.64
N ALA A 163 -11.01 20.53 -6.72
CA ALA A 163 -12.37 20.04 -6.90
C ALA A 163 -12.80 19.09 -5.77
N LEU A 164 -11.96 18.12 -5.41
CA LEU A 164 -12.21 17.20 -4.30
C LEU A 164 -12.29 17.96 -2.97
N ALA A 165 -11.38 18.91 -2.74
CA ALA A 165 -11.34 19.68 -1.51
C ALA A 165 -12.58 20.55 -1.32
N GLU A 166 -13.03 21.24 -2.38
CA GLU A 166 -14.23 22.08 -2.37
C GLU A 166 -15.49 21.23 -2.13
N GLN A 167 -15.56 20.03 -2.72
CA GLN A 167 -16.64 19.09 -2.48
C GLN A 167 -16.69 18.61 -1.02
N VAL A 168 -15.53 18.35 -0.41
CA VAL A 168 -15.44 17.93 1.00
C VAL A 168 -15.72 19.09 1.95
N ALA A 169 -15.22 20.28 1.65
CA ALA A 169 -15.38 21.47 2.47
C ALA A 169 -16.78 22.11 2.36
N GLY A 170 -17.51 21.84 1.27
CA GLY A 170 -18.76 22.50 0.94
C GLY A 170 -18.63 23.99 0.63
N LYS A 171 -17.41 24.47 0.31
CA LYS A 171 -17.10 25.86 0.00
C LYS A 171 -15.96 25.95 -1.01
N HIS A 172 -15.92 27.04 -1.76
CA HIS A 172 -14.81 27.32 -2.67
C HIS A 172 -13.53 27.67 -1.92
N LEU A 173 -12.40 27.28 -2.50
CA LEU A 173 -11.07 27.63 -2.02
C LEU A 173 -10.51 28.79 -2.86
N ASP A 174 -9.85 29.74 -2.21
CA ASP A 174 -9.09 30.77 -2.92
C ASP A 174 -7.81 30.19 -3.55
N SER A 175 -7.16 30.95 -4.44
CA SER A 175 -5.96 30.50 -5.14
C SER A 175 -4.81 30.12 -4.19
N SER A 176 -4.63 30.86 -3.10
CA SER A 176 -3.60 30.60 -2.10
C SER A 176 -3.86 29.31 -1.32
N GLN A 177 -5.13 29.00 -1.06
CA GLN A 177 -5.56 27.78 -0.37
C GLN A 177 -5.38 26.58 -1.28
N ARG A 178 -5.74 26.70 -2.56
CA ARG A 178 -5.54 25.62 -3.55
C ARG A 178 -4.07 25.28 -3.71
N GLU A 179 -3.20 26.27 -3.86
CA GLU A 179 -1.76 26.06 -4.02
C GLU A 179 -1.14 25.43 -2.77
N ARG A 180 -1.47 25.95 -1.58
CA ARG A 180 -0.99 25.39 -0.31
C ARG A 180 -1.48 23.96 -0.09
N LEU A 181 -2.76 23.70 -0.40
CA LEU A 181 -3.34 22.38 -0.26
C LEU A 181 -2.61 21.40 -1.18
N TYR A 182 -2.51 21.70 -2.47
CA TYR A 182 -1.81 20.84 -3.43
C TYR A 182 -0.34 20.61 -3.05
N LYS A 183 0.40 21.66 -2.68
CA LYS A 183 1.79 21.51 -2.21
C LYS A 183 1.89 20.61 -0.98
N SER A 184 0.93 20.70 -0.07
CA SER A 184 0.95 19.93 1.18
C SER A 184 0.44 18.49 1.02
N THR A 185 -0.37 18.18 0.01
CA THR A 185 -0.99 16.86 -0.18
C THR A 185 -0.46 16.10 -1.40
N GLU A 186 0.23 16.81 -2.29
CA GLU A 186 0.78 16.30 -3.56
C GLU A 186 -0.24 15.44 -4.34
N GLY A 187 -1.50 15.89 -4.37
CA GLY A 187 -2.60 15.19 -5.05
C GLY A 187 -3.14 13.92 -4.37
N SER A 188 -2.66 13.54 -3.18
CA SER A 188 -3.13 12.35 -2.45
C SER A 188 -4.57 12.54 -1.95
N PRO A 189 -5.57 11.78 -2.45
CA PRO A 189 -6.98 11.96 -2.07
C PRO A 189 -7.21 11.83 -0.56
N LEU A 190 -6.50 10.89 0.09
CA LEU A 190 -6.57 10.71 1.54
C LEU A 190 -6.10 11.94 2.30
N PHE A 191 -4.99 12.54 1.86
CA PHE A 191 -4.40 13.69 2.54
C PHE A 191 -5.24 14.94 2.32
N ILE A 192 -5.83 15.09 1.14
CA ILE A 192 -6.79 16.16 0.82
C ILE A 192 -7.98 16.09 1.76
N VAL A 193 -8.66 14.95 1.82
CA VAL A 193 -9.86 14.77 2.64
C VAL A 193 -9.58 15.03 4.12
N GLU A 194 -8.49 14.49 4.67
CA GLU A 194 -8.18 14.67 6.09
C GLU A 194 -7.69 16.08 6.41
N THR A 195 -6.93 16.74 5.53
CA THR A 195 -6.52 18.15 5.72
C THR A 195 -7.73 19.07 5.74
N VAL A 196 -8.69 18.88 4.83
CA VAL A 196 -9.91 19.70 4.78
C VAL A 196 -10.78 19.47 6.02
N ARG A 197 -10.95 18.21 6.46
CA ARG A 197 -11.74 17.88 7.66
C ARG A 197 -11.16 18.46 8.94
N GLU A 198 -9.84 18.48 9.07
CA GLU A 198 -9.20 19.07 10.23
C GLU A 198 -9.27 20.59 10.22
N GLN A 199 -9.08 21.25 9.06
CA GLN A 199 -9.25 22.70 8.95
C GLN A 199 -10.67 23.16 9.33
N ASP A 200 -11.71 22.43 8.91
CA ASP A 200 -13.09 22.74 9.33
C ASP A 200 -13.29 22.52 10.84
N SER A 201 -12.64 21.50 11.42
CA SER A 201 -12.71 21.24 12.86
C SER A 201 -11.96 22.31 13.68
N ALA A 202 -10.79 22.73 13.21
CA ALA A 202 -9.94 23.73 13.84
C ALA A 202 -10.55 25.14 13.78
N ALA A 203 -11.16 25.50 12.64
CA ALA A 203 -11.91 26.74 12.48
C ALA A 203 -13.09 26.84 13.46
N ARG A 204 -13.72 25.72 13.81
CA ARG A 204 -14.79 25.67 14.84
C ARG A 204 -14.25 25.76 16.27
N ALA A 205 -13.00 25.35 16.49
CA ALA A 205 -12.35 25.37 17.79
C ALA A 205 -11.56 26.65 18.07
N GLY A 206 -11.36 27.51 17.07
CA GLY A 206 -10.57 28.75 17.18
C GLY A 206 -9.06 28.50 17.30
N ASP A 207 -8.58 27.34 16.85
CA ASP A 207 -7.16 26.98 16.83
C ASP A 207 -6.65 27.06 15.39
N ASP A 208 -5.71 27.98 15.13
CA ASP A 208 -5.09 28.18 13.80
C ASP A 208 -3.86 27.28 13.58
N SER A 209 -3.60 26.30 14.45
CA SER A 209 -2.46 25.41 14.27
C SER A 209 -2.65 24.47 13.08
N VAL A 210 -1.85 24.71 12.02
CA VAL A 210 -1.74 23.84 10.84
C VAL A 210 -0.85 22.64 11.19
N ALA A 211 -1.31 21.80 12.13
CA ALA A 211 -0.67 20.53 12.42
C ALA A 211 -0.99 19.49 11.33
N MET A 212 -0.13 18.49 11.16
CA MET A 212 -0.42 17.37 10.26
C MET A 212 -1.59 16.54 10.80
N PRO A 213 -2.53 16.10 9.93
CA PRO A 213 -3.59 15.21 10.36
C PRO A 213 -3.13 13.93 11.02
N ARG A 214 -3.68 13.64 12.20
CA ARG A 214 -3.29 12.46 13.00
C ARG A 214 -3.48 11.16 12.21
N LYS A 215 -4.51 11.09 11.38
CA LYS A 215 -4.74 9.92 10.52
C LYS A 215 -3.72 9.81 9.40
N VAL A 216 -3.31 10.92 8.80
CA VAL A 216 -2.24 10.94 7.78
C VAL A 216 -0.94 10.47 8.40
N GLN A 217 -0.61 10.97 9.59
CA GLN A 217 0.54 10.52 10.36
C GLN A 217 0.48 9.01 10.64
N ALA A 218 -0.64 8.50 11.17
CA ALA A 218 -0.80 7.07 11.47
C ALA A 218 -0.65 6.17 10.24
N VAL A 219 -1.15 6.61 9.07
CA VAL A 219 -1.00 5.86 7.81
C VAL A 219 0.47 5.81 7.38
N ILE A 220 1.18 6.93 7.45
CA ILE A 220 2.61 6.98 7.12
C ILE A 220 3.43 6.14 8.11
N GLN A 221 3.14 6.22 9.42
CA GLN A 221 3.78 5.38 10.44
C GLN A 221 3.56 3.89 10.15
N THR A 222 2.35 3.50 9.76
CA THR A 222 2.05 2.11 9.37
C THR A 222 2.86 1.68 8.15
N ARG A 223 3.07 2.57 7.17
CA ARG A 223 3.92 2.28 6.00
C ARG A 223 5.37 2.10 6.39
N LEU A 224 5.92 2.99 7.22
CA LEU A 224 7.30 2.92 7.71
C LEU A 224 7.53 1.68 8.58
N ALA A 225 6.58 1.32 9.45
CA ALA A 225 6.67 0.16 10.34
C ALA A 225 6.72 -1.19 9.60
N ARG A 226 6.36 -1.23 8.31
CA ARG A 226 6.46 -2.43 7.48
C ARG A 226 7.83 -2.61 6.82
N LEU A 227 8.72 -1.62 6.92
CA LEU A 227 10.08 -1.69 6.39
C LEU A 227 10.91 -2.72 7.15
N SER A 228 11.88 -3.33 6.48
CA SER A 228 12.93 -4.04 7.20
C SER A 228 13.69 -3.10 8.15
N PRO A 229 14.29 -3.60 9.25
CA PRO A 229 15.05 -2.75 10.16
C PRO A 229 16.15 -1.91 9.46
N PRO A 230 16.92 -2.46 8.49
CA PRO A 230 17.87 -1.66 7.72
C PRO A 230 17.22 -0.53 6.90
N ALA A 231 16.11 -0.80 6.21
CA ALA A 231 15.40 0.22 5.43
C ALA A 231 14.77 1.30 6.33
N TYR A 232 14.23 0.92 7.49
CA TYR A 232 13.70 1.87 8.47
C TYR A 232 14.77 2.83 9.00
N ASP A 233 15.94 2.30 9.40
CA ASP A 233 17.06 3.12 9.85
C ASP A 233 17.59 4.04 8.74
N LEU A 234 17.63 3.54 7.50
CA LEU A 234 18.05 4.32 6.33
C LEU A 234 17.07 5.45 6.01
N ALA A 235 15.76 5.22 6.11
CA ALA A 235 14.74 6.25 5.94
C ALA A 235 14.89 7.37 6.97
N GLY A 236 15.18 7.03 8.23
CA GLY A 236 15.48 8.00 9.27
C GLY A 236 16.72 8.86 8.95
N LEU A 237 17.80 8.24 8.47
CA LEU A 237 18.99 8.97 8.04
C LEU A 237 18.72 9.86 6.83
N ALA A 238 18.04 9.36 5.80
CA ALA A 238 17.65 10.15 4.63
C ALA A 238 16.82 11.38 5.05
N ALA A 239 15.90 11.22 6.01
CA ALA A 239 15.07 12.31 6.50
C ALA A 239 15.87 13.43 7.19
N ILE A 240 16.99 13.07 7.84
CA ILE A 240 17.95 14.01 8.43
C ILE A 240 18.66 14.81 7.33
N ILE A 241 19.14 14.15 6.27
CA ILE A 241 19.84 14.81 5.16
C ILE A 241 18.93 15.84 4.48
N GLY A 242 17.69 15.47 4.17
CA GLY A 242 16.77 16.39 3.51
C GLY A 242 15.74 15.68 2.66
N ARG A 243 15.00 16.48 1.89
CA ARG A 243 14.01 16.00 0.93
C ARG A 243 14.69 15.25 -0.23
N ASN A 244 15.65 15.91 -0.87
CA ASN A 244 16.51 15.34 -1.91
C ASN A 244 17.88 15.00 -1.31
N PHE A 245 18.44 13.85 -1.66
CA PHE A 245 19.76 13.41 -1.22
C PHE A 245 20.48 12.59 -2.30
N ALA A 246 21.81 12.73 -2.36
CA ALA A 246 22.68 11.89 -3.18
C ALA A 246 23.03 10.57 -2.46
N VAL A 247 23.16 9.49 -3.22
CA VAL A 247 23.52 8.16 -2.67
C VAL A 247 24.88 8.19 -1.97
N ASP A 248 25.85 8.90 -2.51
CA ASP A 248 27.20 8.98 -1.93
C ASP A 248 27.20 9.62 -0.54
N LEU A 249 26.40 10.69 -0.36
CA LEU A 249 26.25 11.35 0.94
C LEU A 249 25.54 10.42 1.93
N LEU A 250 24.47 9.75 1.49
CA LEU A 250 23.75 8.77 2.30
C LEU A 250 24.68 7.63 2.74
N ALA A 251 25.49 7.09 1.82
CA ALA A 251 26.45 6.02 2.07
C ALA A 251 27.55 6.45 3.05
N ALA A 252 28.09 7.67 2.88
CA ALA A 252 29.12 8.22 3.77
C ALA A 252 28.61 8.44 5.21
N ALA A 253 27.33 8.83 5.36
CA ALA A 253 26.69 9.05 6.64
C ALA A 253 26.15 7.77 7.29
N ALA A 254 25.81 6.75 6.50
CA ALA A 254 25.27 5.48 6.98
C ALA A 254 26.18 4.80 8.00
N THR A 255 25.58 4.16 8.99
CA THR A 255 26.27 3.28 9.95
C THR A 255 26.22 1.81 9.54
N GLN A 256 25.47 1.52 8.48
CA GLN A 256 25.25 0.18 7.95
C GLN A 256 26.44 -0.28 7.10
N LEU A 257 26.57 -1.60 6.92
CA LEU A 257 27.58 -2.15 6.02
C LEU A 257 27.21 -1.81 4.56
N PRO A 258 28.19 -1.61 3.66
CA PRO A 258 27.92 -1.35 2.25
C PRO A 258 26.99 -2.38 1.60
N ALA A 259 27.11 -3.65 2.00
CA ALA A 259 26.28 -4.75 1.50
C ALA A 259 24.79 -4.66 1.88
N THR A 260 24.43 -3.91 2.93
CA THR A 260 23.03 -3.73 3.35
C THR A 260 22.43 -2.42 2.87
N LEU A 261 23.24 -1.47 2.41
CA LEU A 261 22.80 -0.15 1.97
C LEU A 261 21.92 -0.23 0.70
N LEU A 262 22.40 -0.89 -0.36
CA LEU A 262 21.67 -0.98 -1.62
C LEU A 262 20.35 -1.75 -1.48
N PRO A 263 20.27 -2.93 -0.82
CA PRO A 263 18.99 -3.60 -0.59
C PRO A 263 17.99 -2.77 0.21
N ALA A 264 18.47 -2.00 1.20
CA ALA A 264 17.63 -1.09 1.98
C ALA A 264 17.12 0.07 1.11
N LEU A 265 17.98 0.66 0.27
CA LEU A 265 17.60 1.71 -0.67
C LEU A 265 16.58 1.21 -1.71
N ASP A 266 16.81 0.01 -2.25
CA ASP A 266 15.90 -0.68 -3.17
C ASP A 266 14.53 -0.90 -2.52
N GLU A 267 14.49 -1.34 -1.25
CA GLU A 267 13.23 -1.51 -0.53
C GLU A 267 12.48 -0.17 -0.37
N LEU A 268 13.18 0.92 -0.02
CA LEU A 268 12.56 2.25 0.08
C LEU A 268 11.99 2.72 -1.27
N TRP A 269 12.69 2.45 -2.37
CA TRP A 269 12.24 2.78 -3.72
C TRP A 269 11.05 1.93 -4.15
N GLN A 270 11.13 0.60 -3.99
CA GLN A 270 10.05 -0.34 -4.31
C GLN A 270 8.77 -0.02 -3.54
N ARG A 271 8.89 0.36 -2.26
CA ARG A 271 7.76 0.73 -1.40
C ARG A 271 7.25 2.16 -1.58
N ARG A 272 7.80 2.90 -2.57
CA ARG A 272 7.44 4.30 -2.87
C ARG A 272 7.56 5.20 -1.63
N ILE A 273 8.60 4.96 -0.83
CA ILE A 273 9.03 5.88 0.23
C ILE A 273 9.92 6.96 -0.40
N ILE A 274 10.78 6.56 -1.33
CA ILE A 274 11.64 7.43 -2.12
C ILE A 274 11.42 7.18 -3.62
N ARG A 275 11.83 8.14 -4.44
CA ARG A 275 11.81 8.09 -5.90
C ARG A 275 13.16 8.58 -6.42
N GLU A 276 13.56 8.06 -7.57
CA GLU A 276 14.76 8.52 -8.26
C GLU A 276 14.53 9.90 -8.86
N GLN A 277 15.51 10.80 -8.75
CA GLN A 277 15.45 12.16 -9.27
C GLN A 277 16.73 12.52 -10.04
N GLY A 278 16.95 11.84 -11.15
CA GLY A 278 18.19 11.97 -11.94
C GLY A 278 19.21 10.91 -11.53
N THR A 279 20.46 11.08 -11.95
CA THR A 279 21.52 10.09 -11.70
C THR A 279 21.94 10.14 -10.22
N ASP A 280 21.95 8.99 -9.55
CA ASP A 280 22.44 8.78 -8.17
C ASP A 280 21.84 9.71 -7.11
N THR A 281 20.64 10.23 -7.37
CA THR A 281 19.93 11.15 -6.50
C THR A 281 18.50 10.69 -6.29
N TYR A 282 18.03 10.81 -5.06
CA TYR A 282 16.71 10.37 -4.64
C TYR A 282 16.00 11.49 -3.91
N ASP A 283 14.68 11.47 -4.02
CA ASP A 283 13.76 12.35 -3.31
C ASP A 283 12.78 11.50 -2.50
N PHE A 284 12.34 11.98 -1.35
CA PHE A 284 11.16 11.40 -0.71
C PHE A 284 9.98 11.50 -1.66
N SER A 285 9.21 10.41 -1.76
CA SER A 285 8.02 10.42 -2.62
C SER A 285 7.00 11.46 -2.17
N HIS A 286 7.05 11.87 -0.89
CA HIS A 286 6.25 12.97 -0.34
C HIS A 286 6.93 13.58 0.91
N ASP A 287 6.90 14.91 1.04
CA ASP A 287 7.41 15.65 2.21
C ASP A 287 6.92 15.10 3.57
N ARG A 288 5.65 14.71 3.65
CA ARG A 288 5.06 14.19 4.89
C ARG A 288 5.69 12.88 5.34
N ILE A 289 6.17 12.05 4.40
CA ILE A 289 6.85 10.80 4.73
C ILE A 289 8.18 11.10 5.42
N ARG A 290 8.92 12.09 4.92
CA ARG A 290 10.14 12.60 5.55
C ARG A 290 9.86 13.13 6.95
N ASP A 291 8.85 13.98 7.11
CA ASP A 291 8.52 14.59 8.41
C ASP A 291 8.20 13.53 9.46
N VAL A 292 7.46 12.49 9.09
CA VAL A 292 7.16 11.37 9.99
C VAL A 292 8.41 10.55 10.29
N ALA A 293 9.22 10.20 9.27
CA ALA A 293 10.48 9.47 9.48
C ALA A 293 11.45 10.23 10.39
N TYR A 294 11.59 11.54 10.21
CA TYR A 294 12.35 12.41 11.13
C TYR A 294 11.71 12.45 12.52
N GLY A 295 10.39 12.55 12.57
CA GLY A 295 9.54 12.56 13.76
C GLY A 295 9.75 11.34 14.66
N GLU A 296 9.90 10.16 14.08
CA GLU A 296 10.08 8.89 14.81
C GLU A 296 11.47 8.72 15.43
N LEU A 297 12.47 9.49 14.98
CA LEU A 297 13.79 9.47 15.60
C LEU A 297 13.74 10.08 17.01
N SER A 298 14.26 9.34 17.99
CA SER A 298 14.43 9.86 19.34
C SER A 298 15.44 11.04 19.35
N PRO A 299 15.32 11.99 20.29
CA PRO A 299 16.24 13.14 20.32
C PRO A 299 17.73 12.78 20.34
N PRO A 300 18.19 11.73 21.05
CA PRO A 300 19.58 11.27 20.95
C PRO A 300 19.96 10.75 19.55
N ARG A 301 19.07 9.98 18.90
CA ARG A 301 19.31 9.47 17.54
C ARG A 301 19.40 10.62 16.52
N ARG A 302 18.53 11.64 16.62
CA ARG A 302 18.61 12.83 15.76
C ARG A 302 19.96 13.52 15.89
N ARG A 303 20.40 13.84 17.10
CA ARG A 303 21.72 14.49 17.33
C ARG A 303 22.87 13.66 16.77
N PHE A 304 22.84 12.36 16.99
CA PHE A 304 23.85 11.45 16.45
C PHE A 304 23.89 11.47 14.92
N LEU A 305 22.73 11.36 14.27
CA LEU A 305 22.65 11.35 12.81
C LEU A 305 22.99 12.72 12.19
N HIS A 306 22.60 13.83 12.81
CA HIS A 306 23.00 15.17 12.34
C HIS A 306 24.52 15.33 12.34
N ARG A 307 25.24 14.87 13.38
CA ARG A 307 26.71 14.87 13.39
C ARG A 307 27.29 14.00 12.28
N ARG A 308 26.76 12.79 12.10
CA ARG A 308 27.19 11.88 11.03
C ARG A 308 27.03 12.48 9.64
N VAL A 309 25.93 13.19 9.39
CA VAL A 309 25.69 13.89 8.14
C VAL A 309 26.66 15.06 7.97
N ALA A 310 26.95 15.83 9.01
CA ALA A 310 27.97 16.88 8.96
C ALA A 310 29.36 16.32 8.60
N GLU A 311 29.81 15.26 9.29
CA GLU A 311 31.08 14.58 9.01
C GLU A 311 31.14 14.02 7.57
N ALA A 312 30.01 13.56 7.04
CA ALA A 312 29.91 13.06 5.68
C ALA A 312 29.99 14.20 4.65
N LEU A 313 29.28 15.31 4.90
CA LEU A 313 29.34 16.52 4.08
C LEU A 313 30.76 17.08 4.01
N GLU A 314 31.51 17.08 5.11
CA GLU A 314 32.92 17.51 5.11
C GLU A 314 33.78 16.67 4.17
N LYS A 315 33.63 15.33 4.20
CA LYS A 315 34.39 14.42 3.35
C LYS A 315 34.05 14.60 1.88
N VAL A 316 32.76 14.76 1.56
CA VAL A 316 32.30 15.00 0.19
C VAL A 316 32.78 16.35 -0.31
N ASN A 317 32.68 17.41 0.50
CA ASN A 317 33.15 18.75 0.17
C ASN A 317 34.67 18.81 0.01
N ALA A 318 35.43 18.04 0.79
CA ALA A 318 36.89 17.94 0.62
C ALA A 318 37.28 17.28 -0.72
N ALA A 319 36.45 16.37 -1.25
CA ALA A 319 36.66 15.71 -2.54
C ALA A 319 36.21 16.58 -3.74
N ALA A 320 35.16 17.38 -3.56
CA ALA A 320 34.64 18.31 -4.56
C ALA A 320 34.12 19.60 -3.87
N PRO A 321 34.96 20.65 -3.76
CA PRO A 321 34.59 21.87 -3.03
C PRO A 321 33.37 22.56 -3.63
N GLY A 322 32.33 22.77 -2.82
CA GLY A 322 31.10 23.50 -3.13
C GLY A 322 30.65 24.40 -1.98
N ASP A 323 29.58 25.18 -2.20
CA ASP A 323 29.00 26.06 -1.16
C ASP A 323 28.08 25.25 -0.23
N MET A 324 28.68 24.48 0.69
CA MET A 324 27.98 23.62 1.65
C MET A 324 28.10 24.11 3.11
N SER A 325 28.76 25.25 3.35
CA SER A 325 29.06 25.77 4.70
C SER A 325 27.79 26.01 5.53
N GLY A 326 26.72 26.51 4.91
CA GLY A 326 25.44 26.71 5.60
C GLY A 326 24.77 25.41 6.05
N GLN A 327 24.87 24.34 5.25
CA GLN A 327 24.31 23.02 5.61
C GLN A 327 25.14 22.36 6.72
N LEU A 328 26.48 22.43 6.62
CA LEU A 328 27.41 21.94 7.63
C LEU A 328 27.14 22.58 9.01
N ALA A 329 27.04 23.91 9.05
CA ALA A 329 26.75 24.64 10.28
C ALA A 329 25.43 24.19 10.93
N ALA A 330 24.36 24.09 10.13
CA ALA A 330 23.05 23.65 10.61
C ALA A 330 23.08 22.22 11.16
N HIS A 331 23.78 21.29 10.50
CA HIS A 331 23.90 19.91 10.96
C HIS A 331 24.75 19.79 12.24
N TYR A 332 25.84 20.53 12.38
CA TYR A 332 26.63 20.53 13.61
C TYR A 332 25.87 21.14 14.79
N GLU A 333 25.13 22.23 14.57
CA GLU A 333 24.28 22.84 15.58
C GLU A 333 23.19 21.86 16.05
N GLN A 334 22.44 21.26 15.12
CA GLN A 334 21.41 20.25 15.44
C GLN A 334 22.00 18.95 16.00
N GLY A 335 23.28 18.69 15.72
CA GLY A 335 24.07 17.61 16.30
C GLY A 335 24.48 17.86 17.76
N GLY A 336 24.38 19.10 18.25
CA GLY A 336 24.87 19.51 19.56
C GLY A 336 26.39 19.70 19.61
N ALA A 337 27.01 20.08 18.48
CA ALA A 337 28.43 20.41 18.37
C ALA A 337 28.62 21.80 17.71
N PRO A 338 28.06 22.88 18.29
CA PRO A 338 28.07 24.21 17.67
C PRO A 338 29.48 24.78 17.46
N ASP A 339 30.47 24.33 18.21
CA ASP A 339 31.87 24.76 18.05
C ASP A 339 32.45 24.35 16.68
N LEU A 340 31.90 23.29 16.06
CA LEU A 340 32.26 22.84 14.71
C LEU A 340 31.43 23.54 13.62
N ALA A 341 30.40 24.31 13.99
CA ALA A 341 29.53 25.01 13.04
C ALA A 341 30.13 26.33 12.48
N ILE A 342 31.27 26.77 13.00
CA ILE A 342 31.88 28.09 12.71
C ILE A 342 33.10 27.98 11.75
N ALA A 343 33.44 26.78 11.27
CA ALA A 343 34.63 26.54 10.43
C ALA A 343 34.42 26.84 8.93
#